data_AF-A0A3B8VUR9-F1
#
_entry.id   AF-A0A3B8VUR9-F1
#
_cell.length_a   1.000
_cell.length_b   1.000
_cell.length_c   1.000
_cell.angle_alpha   90.00
_cell.angle_beta   90.00
_cell.angle_gamma   90.00
#
_symmetry.space_group_name_H-M   'P 1'
#
loop_
_entity.id
_entity.type
_entity.pdbx_description
1 polymer ?
#
loop_
_entity_poly.entity_id
_entity_poly.type
_entity_poly.pdbx_seq_one_letter_code
_entity_poly.pdbx_strand_id
1 'polypeptide(L)'
;MFETLSDSESGAIHGVRYRRDSGIVESVEADFVMDASGQSALLARSMHLRTWDTFFQNLAVYGYYRGAKRLPSPDETNIFIESYGLGWTWTIPLKDGLASVGAIVDSESAQAKLADIGPDEFLRQQISQTARTNDMLSDAELTGAPRVVRDWSYTTNRMVGDGWILLGDAACFVDPLFSSGVHLALMSAVMAAAYVHGAKTDPTLRVPAGQVYEQLYRKEYAHFRELASLFYASNRTEESYYWQARRLLGDTNVGARESFIRAVAGQPPRGYERSALSRGELPSEISEMFASVASDKRLRDATVAMGLSLNLVPRLAGEAKLERRPIFAEGEFQWSAVLSSATRPEGTPLSNFVAALVNLVDGKRNIGQILDRFTQGVEDSEQIEQAHESMINAISILYVDGAIDSLMG
;
A
#
# COMPACT_ATOMS: atom_id res chain seq x y z
N MET A 1 30.34 6.99 -9.47
CA MET A 1 30.05 8.43 -9.29
C MET A 1 28.70 8.68 -9.91
N PHE A 2 27.84 9.39 -9.19
CA PHE A 2 26.51 9.79 -9.63
C PHE A 2 26.21 11.17 -9.06
N GLU A 3 25.81 12.11 -9.91
CA GLU A 3 25.43 13.48 -9.55
C GLU A 3 24.21 13.87 -10.39
N THR A 4 23.33 14.70 -9.84
CA THR A 4 22.19 15.26 -10.56
C THR A 4 22.60 16.53 -11.30
N LEU A 5 22.11 16.71 -12.52
CA LEU A 5 22.14 18.00 -13.20
C LEU A 5 20.89 18.75 -12.77
N SER A 6 21.05 19.88 -12.09
CA SER A 6 19.95 20.63 -11.50
C SER A 6 20.06 22.10 -11.85
N ASP A 7 18.93 22.73 -12.14
CA ASP A 7 18.85 24.16 -12.42
C ASP A 7 19.14 24.97 -11.15
N SER A 8 19.96 26.02 -11.27
CA SER A 8 20.44 26.78 -10.11
C SER A 8 19.39 27.64 -9.43
N GLU A 9 18.32 28.04 -10.15
CA GLU A 9 17.28 28.91 -9.62
C GLU A 9 16.08 28.11 -9.12
N SER A 10 15.60 27.16 -9.91
CA SER A 10 14.41 26.34 -9.61
C SER A 10 14.72 25.08 -8.79
N GLY A 11 15.96 24.60 -8.82
CA GLY A 11 16.32 23.30 -8.24
C GLY A 11 15.76 22.09 -9.00
N ALA A 12 15.18 22.31 -10.19
CA ALA A 12 14.63 21.25 -11.02
C ALA A 12 15.73 20.33 -11.54
N ILE A 13 15.54 19.02 -11.46
CA ILE A 13 16.47 18.03 -11.99
C ILE A 13 16.19 17.85 -13.49
N HIS A 14 17.22 17.99 -14.32
CA HIS A 14 17.10 17.90 -15.78
C HIS A 14 18.12 16.92 -16.39
N GLY A 15 18.69 16.04 -15.58
CA GLY A 15 19.63 15.03 -16.04
C GLY A 15 20.54 14.48 -14.95
N VAL A 16 21.52 13.69 -15.38
CA VAL A 16 22.48 13.04 -14.49
C VAL A 16 23.89 13.07 -15.08
N ARG A 17 24.88 13.08 -14.20
CA ARG A 17 26.29 12.81 -14.51
C ARG A 17 26.70 11.50 -13.86
N TYR A 18 27.29 10.60 -14.64
CA TYR A 18 27.67 9.27 -14.18
C TYR A 18 29.05 8.86 -14.70
N ARG A 19 29.65 7.87 -14.03
CA ARG A 19 30.92 7.27 -14.42
C ARG A 19 30.69 5.87 -14.95
N ARG A 20 31.17 5.60 -16.16
CA ARG A 20 31.22 4.26 -16.76
C ARG A 20 32.30 3.39 -16.11
N ASP A 21 32.22 2.08 -16.34
CA ASP A 21 33.26 1.15 -15.88
C ASP A 21 34.64 1.44 -16.48
N SER A 22 34.71 2.08 -17.65
CA SER A 22 35.94 2.57 -18.27
C SER A 22 36.60 3.74 -17.53
N GLY A 23 35.94 4.30 -16.51
CA GLY A 23 36.38 5.49 -15.80
C GLY A 23 35.96 6.82 -16.44
N ILE A 24 35.42 6.79 -17.67
CA ILE A 24 34.91 7.97 -18.38
C ILE A 24 33.69 8.53 -17.63
N VAL A 25 33.68 9.85 -17.44
CA VAL A 25 32.55 10.58 -16.86
C VAL A 25 31.75 11.24 -17.98
N GLU A 26 30.44 11.00 -17.99
CA GLU A 26 29.51 11.53 -18.99
C GLU A 26 28.30 12.17 -18.30
N SER A 27 27.63 13.03 -19.05
CA SER A 27 26.40 13.71 -18.63
C SER A 27 25.30 13.40 -19.66
N VAL A 28 24.07 13.18 -19.18
CA VAL A 28 22.87 13.00 -20.01
C VAL A 28 21.77 13.90 -19.47
N GLU A 29 21.16 14.67 -20.36
CA GLU A 29 20.00 15.52 -20.06
C GLU A 29 18.69 14.77 -20.34
N ALA A 30 17.67 15.03 -19.53
CA ALA A 30 16.34 14.43 -19.64
C ALA A 30 15.29 15.30 -18.92
N ASP A 31 14.05 15.26 -19.40
CA ASP A 31 12.92 15.97 -18.78
C ASP A 31 12.59 15.44 -17.36
N PHE A 32 12.92 14.17 -17.12
CA PHE A 32 12.65 13.44 -15.88
C PHE A 32 13.78 12.45 -15.57
N VAL A 33 14.15 12.36 -14.29
CA VAL A 33 15.04 11.34 -13.73
C VAL A 33 14.25 10.43 -12.80
N MET A 34 14.15 9.14 -13.14
CA MET A 34 13.47 8.13 -12.34
C MET A 34 14.49 7.34 -11.53
N ASP A 35 14.46 7.44 -10.19
CA ASP A 35 15.36 6.66 -9.33
C ASP A 35 14.74 5.29 -9.02
N ALA A 36 15.32 4.27 -9.63
CA ALA A 36 15.03 2.85 -9.39
C ALA A 36 16.28 2.11 -8.88
N SER A 37 17.21 2.80 -8.22
CA SER A 37 18.53 2.27 -7.80
C SER A 37 18.50 1.29 -6.61
N GLY A 38 17.30 0.82 -6.24
CA GLY A 38 17.07 -0.03 -5.08
C GLY A 38 17.38 0.71 -3.78
N GLN A 39 17.82 -0.04 -2.76
CA GLN A 39 18.16 0.54 -1.45
C GLN A 39 19.32 1.55 -1.46
N SER A 40 20.08 1.63 -2.55
CA SER A 40 21.08 2.69 -2.75
C SER A 40 20.44 4.08 -2.75
N ALA A 41 19.20 4.19 -3.26
CA ALA A 41 18.37 5.38 -3.36
C ALA A 41 19.17 6.65 -3.67
N LEU A 42 19.84 6.65 -4.82
CA LEU A 42 20.83 7.67 -5.20
C LEU A 42 20.30 9.10 -5.02
N LEU A 43 19.07 9.37 -5.47
CA LEU A 43 18.41 10.67 -5.33
C LEU A 43 17.96 10.93 -3.89
N ALA A 44 17.29 9.97 -3.26
CA ALA A 44 16.82 10.14 -1.89
C ALA A 44 17.98 10.41 -0.91
N ARG A 45 19.14 9.80 -1.18
CA ARG A 45 20.37 9.99 -0.42
C ARG A 45 20.99 11.35 -0.67
N SER A 46 21.11 11.79 -1.93
CA SER A 46 21.71 13.09 -2.25
C SER A 46 20.88 14.26 -1.72
N MET A 47 19.56 14.11 -1.69
CA MET A 47 18.61 15.11 -1.21
C MET A 47 18.19 14.94 0.25
N HIS A 48 18.77 13.99 0.99
CA HIS A 48 18.45 13.72 2.39
C HIS A 48 16.96 13.49 2.67
N LEU A 49 16.26 12.78 1.77
CA LEU A 49 14.82 12.56 1.85
C LEU A 49 14.43 11.38 2.74
N ARG A 50 15.37 10.48 3.07
CA ARG A 50 15.09 9.23 3.77
C ARG A 50 14.74 9.46 5.24
N THR A 51 13.68 8.80 5.69
CA THR A 51 13.23 8.73 7.08
C THR A 51 13.17 7.26 7.50
N TRP A 52 14.03 6.89 8.46
CA TRP A 52 14.08 5.52 8.98
C TRP A 52 12.89 5.23 9.89
N ASP A 53 12.42 4.00 9.82
CA ASP A 53 11.46 3.47 10.78
C ASP A 53 12.17 3.15 12.11
N THR A 54 11.52 3.48 13.22
CA THR A 54 12.06 3.24 14.56
C THR A 54 11.69 1.86 15.11
N PHE A 55 10.66 1.21 14.54
CA PHE A 55 10.15 -0.08 14.96
C PHE A 55 10.82 -1.24 14.22
N PHE A 56 11.00 -1.11 12.90
CA PHE A 56 11.58 -2.14 12.05
C PHE A 56 13.06 -1.89 11.75
N GLN A 57 13.92 -2.20 12.73
CA GLN A 57 15.38 -2.15 12.61
C GLN A 57 15.98 -3.55 12.54
N ASN A 58 15.62 -4.27 11.48
CA ASN A 58 15.96 -5.68 11.32
C ASN A 58 17.29 -5.88 10.57
N LEU A 59 17.89 -7.07 10.76
CA LEU A 59 19.06 -7.55 10.03
C LEU A 59 18.73 -8.90 9.43
N ALA A 60 18.97 -9.05 8.13
CA ALA A 60 18.86 -10.31 7.42
C ALA A 60 20.25 -10.94 7.24
N VAL A 61 20.36 -12.22 7.59
CA VAL A 61 21.47 -13.07 7.17
C VAL A 61 20.89 -14.26 6.40
N TYR A 62 21.31 -14.48 5.16
CA TYR A 62 20.72 -15.52 4.32
C TYR A 62 21.71 -16.21 3.41
N GLY A 63 21.41 -17.45 3.06
CA GLY A 63 22.19 -18.28 2.15
C GLY A 63 21.28 -19.09 1.23
N TYR A 64 21.90 -19.88 0.37
CA TYR A 64 21.22 -20.81 -0.51
C TYR A 64 21.60 -22.23 -0.13
N TYR A 65 20.62 -23.10 0.05
CA TYR A 65 20.83 -24.49 0.43
C TYR A 65 20.40 -25.42 -0.70
N ARG A 66 21.17 -26.49 -0.94
CA ARG A 66 20.82 -27.58 -1.85
C ARG A 66 20.34 -28.78 -1.04
N GLY A 67 19.24 -29.40 -1.45
CA GLY A 67 18.71 -30.60 -0.78
C GLY A 67 17.81 -30.31 0.42
N ALA A 68 17.35 -29.07 0.61
CA ALA A 68 16.37 -28.75 1.64
C ALA A 68 15.06 -29.52 1.41
N LYS A 69 14.52 -30.14 2.46
CA LYS A 69 13.20 -30.79 2.43
C LYS A 69 12.12 -29.76 2.09
N ARG A 70 11.09 -30.18 1.36
CA ARG A 70 9.92 -29.34 1.06
C ARG A 70 8.83 -29.53 2.10
N LEU A 71 7.89 -28.59 2.15
CA LEU A 71 6.64 -28.80 2.89
C LEU A 71 5.89 -30.01 2.34
N PRO A 72 5.04 -30.67 3.16
CA PRO A 72 4.19 -31.75 2.68
C PRO A 72 3.21 -31.28 1.60
N SER A 73 2.77 -32.21 0.77
CA SER A 73 1.73 -31.95 -0.23
C SER A 73 0.45 -31.38 0.39
N PRO A 74 -0.18 -30.36 -0.22
CA PRO A 74 0.09 -29.77 -1.54
C PRO A 74 0.94 -28.48 -1.52
N ASP A 75 1.64 -28.21 -0.42
CA ASP A 75 2.30 -26.93 -0.16
C ASP A 75 3.80 -26.93 -0.54
N GLU A 76 4.27 -27.90 -1.34
CA GLU A 76 5.70 -28.13 -1.62
C GLU A 76 6.41 -26.90 -2.22
N THR A 77 5.66 -26.01 -2.88
CA THR A 77 6.15 -24.80 -3.55
C THR A 77 5.96 -23.53 -2.74
N ASN A 78 5.32 -23.60 -1.58
CA ASN A 78 5.06 -22.42 -0.75
C ASN A 78 6.34 -21.94 -0.06
N ILE A 79 6.39 -20.64 0.22
CA ILE A 79 7.31 -20.09 1.21
C ILE A 79 6.94 -20.65 2.60
N PHE A 80 7.93 -21.06 3.38
CA PHE A 80 7.76 -21.38 4.79
C PHE A 80 8.37 -20.28 5.65
N ILE A 81 7.64 -19.86 6.69
CA ILE A 81 8.06 -18.84 7.65
C ILE A 81 7.91 -19.42 9.06
N GLU A 82 8.95 -19.29 9.87
CA GLU A 82 8.97 -19.80 11.25
C GLU A 82 9.53 -18.76 12.21
N SER A 83 8.73 -18.36 13.20
CA SER A 83 9.19 -17.54 14.32
C SER A 83 9.96 -18.38 15.33
N TYR A 84 10.92 -17.76 16.01
CA TYR A 84 11.68 -18.32 17.12
C TYR A 84 12.07 -17.20 18.09
N GLY A 85 12.79 -17.54 19.17
CA GLY A 85 13.08 -16.62 20.25
C GLY A 85 13.76 -15.30 19.82
N LEU A 86 14.65 -15.30 18.83
CA LEU A 86 15.40 -14.09 18.44
C LEU A 86 14.87 -13.38 17.19
N GLY A 87 13.84 -13.94 16.54
CA GLY A 87 13.38 -13.43 15.26
C GLY A 87 12.56 -14.46 14.49
N TRP A 88 12.69 -14.46 13.17
CA TRP A 88 12.03 -15.45 12.31
C TRP A 88 12.91 -15.85 11.14
N THR A 89 12.58 -16.98 10.52
CA THR A 89 13.28 -17.48 9.34
C THR A 89 12.33 -17.61 8.16
N TRP A 90 12.88 -17.49 6.95
CA TRP A 90 12.19 -17.89 5.72
C TRP A 90 12.89 -19.09 5.09
N THR A 91 12.11 -19.93 4.41
CA THR A 91 12.60 -20.94 3.46
C THR A 91 11.80 -20.84 2.18
N ILE A 92 12.44 -20.39 1.10
CA ILE A 92 11.82 -20.21 -0.22
C ILE A 92 12.34 -21.29 -1.17
N PRO A 93 11.49 -22.21 -1.65
CA PRO A 93 11.89 -23.18 -2.65
C PRO A 93 12.22 -22.52 -3.99
N LEU A 94 13.41 -22.82 -4.54
CA LEU A 94 13.87 -22.35 -5.84
C LEU A 94 14.02 -23.53 -6.82
N LYS A 95 14.35 -23.20 -8.08
CA LYS A 95 14.66 -24.19 -9.13
C LYS A 95 15.86 -25.08 -8.76
N ASP A 96 15.98 -26.22 -9.44
CA ASP A 96 17.14 -27.11 -9.38
C ASP A 96 17.48 -27.64 -7.98
N GLY A 97 16.46 -27.78 -7.12
CA GLY A 97 16.60 -28.28 -5.75
C GLY A 97 17.27 -27.30 -4.77
N LEU A 98 17.38 -26.02 -5.16
CA LEU A 98 17.84 -24.96 -4.26
C LEU A 98 16.69 -24.45 -3.37
N ALA A 99 17.06 -23.89 -2.24
CA ALA A 99 16.18 -23.09 -1.38
C ALA A 99 16.94 -21.85 -0.90
N SER A 100 16.31 -20.68 -0.93
CA SER A 100 16.82 -19.53 -0.19
C SER A 100 16.36 -19.65 1.25
N VAL A 101 17.31 -19.57 2.19
CA VAL A 101 17.02 -19.62 3.63
C VAL A 101 17.68 -18.45 4.31
N GLY A 102 16.92 -17.70 5.10
CA GLY A 102 17.42 -16.56 5.84
C GLY A 102 16.81 -16.45 7.21
N ALA A 103 17.55 -15.78 8.10
CA ALA A 103 17.11 -15.38 9.42
C ALA A 103 17.00 -13.86 9.49
N ILE A 104 15.86 -13.38 9.97
CA ILE A 104 15.60 -11.99 10.31
C ILE A 104 15.67 -11.87 11.83
N VAL A 105 16.56 -11.02 12.29
CA VAL A 105 16.83 -10.76 13.71
C VAL A 105 16.90 -9.27 13.98
N ASP A 106 16.90 -8.88 15.24
CA ASP A 106 17.11 -7.49 15.62
C ASP A 106 18.55 -7.04 15.32
N SER A 107 18.67 -5.91 14.63
CA SER A 107 19.97 -5.44 14.13
C SER A 107 20.93 -5.05 15.26
N GLU A 108 20.45 -4.48 16.36
CA GLU A 108 21.32 -4.03 17.44
C GLU A 108 21.93 -5.22 18.17
N SER A 109 21.08 -6.20 18.51
CA SER A 109 21.54 -7.41 19.21
C SER A 109 22.42 -8.33 18.36
N ALA A 110 22.25 -8.34 17.03
CA ALA A 110 22.94 -9.27 16.15
C ALA A 110 24.35 -8.80 15.72
N GLN A 111 24.60 -7.50 15.64
CA GLN A 111 25.84 -6.95 15.02
C GLN A 111 27.12 -7.43 15.70
N ALA A 112 27.20 -7.37 17.03
CA ALA A 112 28.40 -7.76 17.76
C ALA A 112 28.72 -9.25 17.56
N LYS A 113 27.69 -10.10 17.64
CA LYS A 113 27.84 -11.55 17.46
C LYS A 113 28.20 -11.91 16.02
N LEU A 114 27.58 -11.27 15.04
CA LEU A 114 27.89 -11.47 13.62
C LEU A 114 29.34 -11.08 13.29
N ALA A 115 29.86 -10.01 13.88
CA ALA A 115 31.25 -9.58 13.69
C ALA A 115 32.28 -10.56 14.28
N ASP A 116 31.91 -11.27 15.36
CA ASP A 116 32.77 -12.24 16.04
C ASP A 116 32.84 -13.58 15.30
N ILE A 117 31.69 -14.16 14.94
CA ILE A 117 31.63 -15.54 14.39
C ILE A 117 31.48 -15.59 12.87
N GLY A 118 31.21 -14.45 12.22
CA GLY A 118 30.97 -14.37 10.78
C GLY A 118 29.58 -14.85 10.35
N PRO A 119 29.19 -14.58 9.09
CA PRO A 119 27.82 -14.80 8.61
C PRO A 119 27.43 -16.27 8.43
N ASP A 120 28.38 -17.17 8.16
CA ASP A 120 28.13 -18.61 8.03
C ASP A 120 27.68 -19.22 9.36
N GLU A 121 28.53 -19.10 10.38
CA GLU A 121 28.25 -19.62 11.71
C GLU A 121 27.06 -18.91 12.35
N PHE A 122 26.92 -17.59 12.14
CA PHE A 122 25.76 -16.86 12.62
C PHE A 122 24.45 -17.42 12.05
N LEU A 123 24.38 -17.64 10.73
CA LEU A 123 23.19 -18.20 10.08
C LEU A 123 22.88 -19.60 10.60
N ARG A 124 23.88 -20.46 10.73
CA ARG A 124 23.73 -21.82 11.29
C ARG A 124 23.18 -21.78 12.73
N GLN A 125 23.71 -20.88 13.57
CA GLN A 125 23.23 -20.73 14.94
C GLN A 125 21.78 -20.21 15.01
N GLN A 126 21.37 -19.31 14.11
CA GLN A 126 19.97 -18.88 14.04
C GLN A 126 19.05 -20.02 13.61
N ILE A 127 19.41 -20.76 12.54
CA ILE A 127 18.64 -21.91 12.06
C ILE A 127 18.51 -22.99 13.14
N SER A 128 19.58 -23.26 13.90
CA SER A 128 19.56 -24.30 14.97
C SER A 128 18.57 -24.03 16.10
N GLN A 129 18.12 -22.78 16.27
CA GLN A 129 17.12 -22.39 17.26
C GLN A 129 15.68 -22.59 16.77
N THR A 130 15.51 -22.92 15.49
CA THR A 130 14.21 -23.23 14.89
C THR A 130 13.94 -24.73 14.96
N ALA A 131 12.67 -25.13 14.94
CA ALA A 131 12.30 -26.54 14.95
C ALA A 131 12.17 -27.09 13.53
N ARG A 132 11.34 -26.45 12.72
CA ARG A 132 10.97 -26.94 11.38
C ARG A 132 12.02 -26.62 10.35
N THR A 133 12.55 -25.39 10.33
CA THR A 133 13.57 -24.96 9.37
C THR A 133 14.86 -25.74 9.57
N ASN A 134 15.23 -26.04 10.82
CA ASN A 134 16.36 -26.92 11.13
C ASN A 134 16.15 -28.35 10.60
N ASP A 135 14.98 -28.96 10.80
CA ASP A 135 14.66 -30.28 10.24
C ASP A 135 14.67 -30.27 8.70
N MET A 136 14.13 -29.20 8.08
CA MET A 136 14.15 -29.04 6.63
C MET A 136 15.57 -29.00 6.05
N LEU A 137 16.56 -28.58 6.85
CA LEU A 137 17.95 -28.45 6.43
C LEU A 137 18.88 -29.55 6.95
N SER A 138 18.35 -30.56 7.64
CA SER A 138 19.16 -31.64 8.24
C SER A 138 20.11 -32.35 7.27
N ASP A 139 19.70 -32.54 6.02
CA ASP A 139 20.50 -33.15 4.95
C ASP A 139 20.94 -32.15 3.87
N ALA A 140 20.76 -30.85 4.11
CA ALA A 140 20.98 -29.81 3.12
C ALA A 140 22.36 -29.17 3.24
N GLU A 141 22.95 -28.83 2.09
CA GLU A 141 24.27 -28.21 2.02
C GLU A 141 24.15 -26.73 1.65
N LEU A 142 24.80 -25.86 2.42
CA LEU A 142 24.93 -24.44 2.10
C LEU A 142 25.81 -24.26 0.86
N THR A 143 25.32 -23.52 -0.12
CA THR A 143 26.01 -23.21 -1.37
C THR A 143 26.51 -21.76 -1.34
N GLY A 144 27.83 -21.59 -1.38
CA GLY A 144 28.48 -20.28 -1.35
C GLY A 144 28.43 -19.60 0.02
N ALA A 145 28.89 -18.35 0.08
CA ALA A 145 28.92 -17.58 1.32
C ALA A 145 27.56 -16.90 1.59
N PRO A 146 27.05 -16.93 2.83
CA PRO A 146 25.86 -16.17 3.20
C PRO A 146 26.06 -14.66 3.04
N ARG A 147 24.95 -13.98 2.81
CA ARG A 147 24.86 -12.54 2.64
C ARG A 147 24.23 -11.91 3.87
N VAL A 148 24.71 -10.72 4.20
CA VAL A 148 24.17 -9.90 5.29
C VAL A 148 23.58 -8.65 4.66
N VAL A 149 22.32 -8.35 4.99
CA VAL A 149 21.63 -7.15 4.52
C VAL A 149 21.01 -6.45 5.72
N ARG A 150 21.22 -5.14 5.80
CA ARG A 150 20.57 -4.30 6.80
C ARG A 150 19.18 -3.95 6.29
N ASP A 151 18.19 -4.71 6.71
CA ASP A 151 16.77 -4.57 6.34
C ASP A 151 16.03 -3.62 7.29
N TRP A 152 16.55 -2.39 7.40
CA TRP A 152 15.85 -1.34 8.13
C TRP A 152 14.73 -0.80 7.27
N SER A 153 13.50 -0.74 7.79
CA SER A 153 12.43 -0.08 7.08
C SER A 153 12.68 1.42 6.98
N TYR A 154 12.24 2.02 5.88
CA TYR A 154 12.28 3.45 5.68
C TYR A 154 11.25 3.90 4.66
N THR A 155 10.96 5.18 4.70
CA THR A 155 10.23 5.89 3.64
C THR A 155 11.02 7.15 3.27
N THR A 156 10.51 7.93 2.32
CA THR A 156 10.99 9.28 2.06
C THR A 156 9.93 10.32 2.38
N ASN A 157 10.38 11.51 2.79
CA ASN A 157 9.50 12.65 3.04
C ASN A 157 8.90 13.24 1.75
N ARG A 158 9.52 12.96 0.59
CA ARG A 158 9.03 13.27 -0.76
C ARG A 158 9.40 12.13 -1.69
N MET A 159 8.48 11.74 -2.56
CA MET A 159 8.69 10.69 -3.57
C MET A 159 8.71 11.23 -4.99
N VAL A 160 8.30 12.49 -5.18
CA VAL A 160 8.33 13.19 -6.46
C VAL A 160 8.77 14.63 -6.24
N GLY A 161 9.40 15.20 -7.25
CA GLY A 161 9.71 16.62 -7.30
C GLY A 161 9.90 17.09 -8.73
N ASP A 162 10.41 18.30 -8.90
CA ASP A 162 10.51 18.88 -10.24
C ASP A 162 11.59 18.16 -11.07
N GLY A 163 11.14 17.39 -12.05
CA GLY A 163 12.00 16.62 -12.94
C GLY A 163 12.54 15.31 -12.35
N TRP A 164 12.00 14.83 -11.23
CA TRP A 164 12.41 13.55 -10.66
C TRP A 164 11.30 12.81 -9.92
N ILE A 165 11.47 11.49 -9.81
CA ILE A 165 10.55 10.59 -9.11
C ILE A 165 11.31 9.38 -8.54
N LEU A 166 10.93 8.92 -7.35
CA LEU A 166 11.48 7.72 -6.69
C LEU A 166 10.49 6.57 -6.82
N LEU A 167 10.98 5.36 -7.10
CA LEU A 167 10.17 4.15 -7.18
C LEU A 167 10.90 2.94 -6.56
N GLY A 168 10.14 1.91 -6.18
CA GLY A 168 10.65 0.75 -5.45
C GLY A 168 11.42 1.12 -4.19
N ASP A 169 12.46 0.36 -3.88
CA ASP A 169 13.30 0.59 -2.70
C ASP A 169 14.02 1.95 -2.69
N ALA A 170 14.07 2.68 -3.81
CA ALA A 170 14.58 4.05 -3.80
C ALA A 170 13.63 5.01 -3.05
N ALA A 171 12.33 4.69 -3.02
CA ALA A 171 11.30 5.47 -2.34
C ALA A 171 11.03 4.95 -0.91
N CYS A 172 10.80 3.65 -0.76
CA CYS A 172 10.49 3.07 0.56
C CYS A 172 10.76 1.57 0.61
N PHE A 173 10.98 1.05 1.81
CA PHE A 173 11.13 -0.36 2.12
C PHE A 173 10.45 -0.67 3.45
N VAL A 174 9.65 -1.74 3.50
CA VAL A 174 8.95 -2.20 4.71
C VAL A 174 9.78 -3.31 5.36
N ASP A 175 9.32 -4.54 5.31
CA ASP A 175 9.92 -5.70 5.95
C ASP A 175 9.67 -6.90 5.03
N PRO A 176 10.61 -7.85 4.92
CA PRO A 176 10.49 -8.94 3.95
C PRO A 176 9.39 -9.97 4.29
N LEU A 177 8.76 -9.90 5.47
CA LEU A 177 7.78 -10.88 5.96
C LEU A 177 6.67 -11.22 4.96
N PHE A 178 6.09 -10.21 4.29
CA PHE A 178 5.01 -10.41 3.32
C PHE A 178 5.49 -10.39 1.86
N SER A 179 6.80 -10.40 1.61
CA SER A 179 7.38 -10.41 0.26
C SER A 179 6.86 -9.28 -0.66
N SER A 180 6.52 -8.12 -0.08
CA SER A 180 5.85 -7.03 -0.82
C SER A 180 6.78 -6.14 -1.65
N GLY A 181 8.11 -6.22 -1.46
CA GLY A 181 9.07 -5.32 -2.11
C GLY A 181 8.98 -5.29 -3.64
N VAL A 182 8.95 -6.47 -4.29
CA VAL A 182 8.82 -6.56 -5.76
C VAL A 182 7.46 -6.04 -6.23
N HIS A 183 6.39 -6.30 -5.48
CA HIS A 183 5.07 -5.76 -5.76
C HIS A 183 5.08 -4.23 -5.72
N LEU A 184 5.60 -3.64 -4.64
CA LEU A 184 5.74 -2.19 -4.48
C LEU A 184 6.60 -1.56 -5.57
N ALA A 185 7.70 -2.22 -5.97
CA ALA A 185 8.57 -1.76 -7.05
C ALA A 185 7.86 -1.74 -8.41
N LEU A 186 7.17 -2.82 -8.77
CA LEU A 186 6.43 -2.89 -10.04
C LEU A 186 5.23 -1.94 -10.06
N MET A 187 4.46 -1.88 -8.98
CA MET A 187 3.31 -0.99 -8.84
C MET A 187 3.74 0.48 -8.99
N SER A 188 4.77 0.90 -8.25
CA SER A 188 5.31 2.26 -8.37
C SER A 188 5.95 2.54 -9.73
N ALA A 189 6.58 1.56 -10.39
CA ALA A 189 7.11 1.72 -11.75
C ALA A 189 6.01 2.00 -12.77
N VAL A 190 4.89 1.27 -12.71
CA VAL A 190 3.73 1.50 -13.59
C VAL A 190 3.13 2.88 -13.33
N MET A 191 2.90 3.24 -12.07
CA MET A 191 2.37 4.57 -11.74
C MET A 191 3.34 5.69 -12.14
N ALA A 192 4.65 5.53 -11.92
CA ALA A 192 5.64 6.54 -12.26
C ALA A 192 5.76 6.75 -13.77
N ALA A 193 5.66 5.66 -14.57
CA ALA A 193 5.61 5.74 -16.02
C ALA A 193 4.37 6.50 -16.50
N ALA A 194 3.19 6.18 -15.95
CA ALA A 194 1.94 6.88 -16.24
C ALA A 194 1.99 8.36 -15.84
N TYR A 195 2.60 8.66 -14.69
CA TYR A 195 2.80 10.03 -14.22
C TYR A 195 3.67 10.82 -15.21
N VAL A 196 4.83 10.29 -15.59
CA VAL A 196 5.73 10.94 -16.54
C VAL A 196 5.04 11.13 -17.89
N HIS A 197 4.31 10.12 -18.38
CA HIS A 197 3.54 10.23 -19.62
C HIS A 197 2.47 11.33 -19.55
N GLY A 198 1.67 11.34 -18.49
CA GLY A 198 0.63 12.34 -18.26
C GLY A 198 1.21 13.75 -18.13
N ALA A 199 2.28 13.92 -17.35
CA ALA A 199 2.95 15.20 -17.16
C ALA A 199 3.60 15.75 -18.45
N LYS A 200 4.02 14.88 -19.37
CA LYS A 200 4.54 15.29 -20.69
C LYS A 200 3.42 15.64 -21.68
N THR A 201 2.28 14.98 -21.59
CA THR A 201 1.15 15.17 -22.49
C THR A 201 0.28 16.37 -22.08
N ASP A 202 0.05 16.52 -20.78
CA ASP A 202 -0.64 17.66 -20.17
C ASP A 202 0.21 18.20 -19.01
N PRO A 203 1.00 19.28 -19.25
CA PRO A 203 1.82 19.90 -18.21
C PRO A 203 1.04 20.35 -16.98
N THR A 204 -0.29 20.55 -17.07
CA THR A 204 -1.12 20.91 -15.91
C THR A 204 -1.24 19.75 -14.91
N LEU A 205 -0.96 18.51 -15.32
CA LEU A 205 -0.92 17.34 -14.44
C LEU A 205 0.39 17.21 -13.66
N ARG A 206 1.49 17.87 -14.06
CA ARG A 206 2.84 17.61 -13.52
C ARG A 206 2.92 17.71 -12.00
N VAL A 207 2.36 18.76 -11.40
CA VAL A 207 2.36 18.92 -9.94
C VAL A 207 1.22 18.12 -9.28
N PRO A 208 -0.04 18.26 -9.71
CA PRO A 208 -1.16 17.59 -9.05
C PRO A 208 -1.10 16.05 -9.13
N ALA A 209 -0.70 15.49 -10.27
CA ALA A 209 -0.59 14.04 -10.44
C ALA A 209 0.59 13.46 -9.64
N GLY A 210 1.67 14.22 -9.49
CA GLY A 210 2.80 13.84 -8.63
C GLY A 210 2.37 13.69 -7.17
N GLN A 211 1.54 14.61 -6.67
CA GLN A 211 0.97 14.50 -5.32
C GLN A 211 0.11 13.25 -5.17
N VAL A 212 -0.70 12.91 -6.19
CA VAL A 212 -1.52 11.69 -6.19
C VAL A 212 -0.64 10.43 -6.23
N TYR A 213 0.43 10.42 -7.04
CA TYR A 213 1.43 9.34 -7.04
C TYR A 213 2.00 9.09 -5.63
N GLU A 214 2.46 10.16 -4.97
CA GLU A 214 3.03 10.06 -3.64
C GLU A 214 2.00 9.59 -2.61
N GLN A 215 0.76 10.08 -2.67
CA GLN A 215 -0.33 9.66 -1.79
C GLN A 215 -0.65 8.17 -1.95
N LEU A 216 -0.82 7.71 -3.19
CA LEU A 216 -1.13 6.30 -3.48
C LEU A 216 -0.01 5.38 -3.01
N TYR A 217 1.25 5.74 -3.31
CA TYR A 217 2.37 4.90 -2.94
C TYR A 217 2.59 4.88 -1.42
N ARG A 218 2.46 6.03 -0.74
CA ARG A 218 2.55 6.13 0.72
C ARG A 218 1.43 5.35 1.41
N LYS A 219 0.22 5.34 0.85
CA LYS A 219 -0.90 4.53 1.35
C LYS A 219 -0.56 3.04 1.28
N GLU A 220 -0.03 2.57 0.16
CA GLU A 220 0.35 1.15 0.01
C GLU A 220 1.50 0.76 0.95
N TYR A 221 2.52 1.63 1.07
CA TYR A 221 3.59 1.45 2.05
C TYR A 221 3.05 1.33 3.48
N ALA A 222 2.19 2.26 3.89
CA ALA A 222 1.58 2.27 5.21
C ALA A 222 0.78 0.99 5.45
N HIS A 223 0.04 0.53 4.44
CA HIS A 223 -0.73 -0.70 4.51
C HIS A 223 0.15 -1.94 4.82
N PHE A 224 1.21 -2.16 4.04
CA PHE A 224 2.13 -3.28 4.30
C PHE A 224 2.87 -3.15 5.62
N ARG A 225 3.25 -1.92 6.00
CA ARG A 225 3.89 -1.65 7.29
C ARG A 225 2.97 -1.99 8.45
N GLU A 226 1.71 -1.59 8.40
CA GLU A 226 0.72 -1.90 9.43
C GLU A 226 0.45 -3.40 9.51
N LEU A 227 0.32 -4.08 8.36
CA LEU A 227 0.15 -5.52 8.31
C LEU A 227 1.34 -6.25 8.94
N ALA A 228 2.57 -5.83 8.64
CA ALA A 228 3.77 -6.32 9.31
C ALA A 228 3.68 -6.08 10.83
N SER A 229 3.40 -4.85 11.28
CA SER A 229 3.35 -4.51 12.70
C SER A 229 2.34 -5.38 13.46
N LEU A 230 1.16 -5.60 12.88
CA LEU A 230 0.13 -6.47 13.45
C LEU A 230 0.60 -7.92 13.55
N PHE A 231 1.26 -8.45 12.52
CA PHE A 231 1.79 -9.81 12.55
C PHE A 231 2.84 -9.96 13.67
N TYR A 232 3.79 -9.02 13.75
CA TYR A 232 4.81 -9.01 14.79
C TYR A 232 4.21 -8.90 16.21
N ALA A 233 3.22 -8.03 16.40
CA ALA A 233 2.53 -7.90 17.68
C ALA A 233 1.66 -9.12 18.05
N SER A 234 1.16 -9.86 17.05
CA SER A 234 0.30 -11.03 17.25
C SER A 234 1.07 -12.30 17.66
N ASN A 235 2.40 -12.31 17.54
CA ASN A 235 3.21 -13.46 17.93
C ASN A 235 3.22 -13.61 19.46
N ARG A 236 2.27 -14.39 19.99
CA ARG A 236 2.10 -14.69 21.42
C ARG A 236 2.79 -15.97 21.86
N THR A 237 3.38 -16.73 20.93
CA THR A 237 4.03 -18.01 21.22
C THR A 237 5.43 -17.88 21.79
N GLU A 238 6.08 -16.72 21.59
CA GLU A 238 7.45 -16.46 22.02
C GLU A 238 7.51 -15.31 23.04
N GLU A 239 8.03 -15.61 24.22
CA GLU A 239 8.26 -14.63 25.29
C GLU A 239 9.71 -14.14 25.30
N SER A 240 10.11 -13.44 24.23
CA SER A 240 11.44 -12.84 24.14
C SER A 240 11.39 -11.33 24.05
N TYR A 241 12.51 -10.67 24.34
CA TYR A 241 12.67 -9.21 24.20
C TYR A 241 12.29 -8.74 22.78
N TYR A 242 12.70 -9.49 21.74
CA TYR A 242 12.39 -9.20 20.35
C TYR A 242 10.88 -9.00 20.12
N TRP A 243 10.08 -9.94 20.61
CA TRP A 243 8.62 -9.94 20.46
C TRP A 243 7.91 -9.05 21.48
N GLN A 244 8.47 -8.87 22.69
CA GLN A 244 7.90 -7.97 23.70
C GLN A 244 8.06 -6.49 23.33
N ALA A 245 9.25 -6.07 22.86
CA ALA A 245 9.49 -4.72 22.39
C ALA A 245 8.55 -4.34 21.25
N ARG A 246 8.36 -5.26 20.28
CA ARG A 246 7.47 -5.06 19.14
C ARG A 246 5.97 -5.15 19.49
N ARG A 247 5.60 -5.76 20.63
CA ARG A 247 4.25 -5.68 21.19
C ARG A 247 3.96 -4.35 21.88
N LEU A 248 4.92 -3.84 22.66
CA LEU A 248 4.76 -2.61 23.44
C LEU A 248 4.89 -1.33 22.59
N LEU A 249 5.72 -1.37 21.54
CA LEU A 249 5.96 -0.25 20.62
C LEU A 249 5.02 -0.24 19.41
N GLY A 250 4.17 -1.26 19.26
CA GLY A 250 3.20 -1.31 18.17
C GLY A 250 2.19 -0.19 18.35
N ASP A 251 2.24 0.81 17.47
CA ASP A 251 1.33 1.96 17.48
C ASP A 251 -0.10 1.47 17.19
N THR A 252 -0.88 1.22 18.25
CA THR A 252 -2.27 0.75 18.15
C THR A 252 -3.22 1.89 17.81
N ASN A 253 -2.90 2.66 16.77
CA ASN A 253 -3.75 3.76 16.33
C ASN A 253 -4.95 3.21 15.54
N VAL A 254 -6.13 3.83 15.71
CA VAL A 254 -7.41 3.35 15.15
C VAL A 254 -7.36 3.21 13.63
N GLY A 255 -6.59 4.06 12.94
CA GLY A 255 -6.39 4.00 11.48
C GLY A 255 -5.74 2.70 10.98
N ALA A 256 -4.78 2.14 11.73
CA ALA A 256 -4.12 0.89 11.35
C ALA A 256 -5.06 -0.32 11.41
N ARG A 257 -6.09 -0.25 12.27
CA ARG A 257 -7.13 -1.28 12.42
C ARG A 257 -8.13 -1.21 11.26
N GLU A 258 -8.49 -0.01 10.81
CA GLU A 258 -9.37 0.17 9.64
C GLU A 258 -8.68 -0.23 8.32
N SER A 259 -7.40 0.11 8.14
CA SER A 259 -6.58 -0.32 7.01
C SER A 259 -6.49 -1.84 6.90
N PHE A 260 -6.30 -2.54 8.03
CA PHE A 260 -6.29 -3.99 8.07
C PHE A 260 -7.63 -4.56 7.59
N ILE A 261 -8.74 -4.07 8.16
CA ILE A 261 -10.10 -4.48 7.78
C ILE A 261 -10.34 -4.31 6.27
N ARG A 262 -9.96 -3.17 5.68
CA ARG A 262 -10.14 -2.92 4.25
C ARG A 262 -9.32 -3.88 3.36
N ALA A 263 -8.15 -4.29 3.80
CA ALA A 263 -7.29 -5.19 3.03
C ALA A 263 -7.72 -6.66 3.08
N VAL A 264 -8.25 -7.11 4.22
CA VAL A 264 -8.78 -8.47 4.34
C VAL A 264 -10.25 -8.60 3.95
N ALA A 265 -11.01 -7.51 3.87
CA ALA A 265 -12.40 -7.54 3.40
C ALA A 265 -12.55 -7.87 1.90
N GLY A 266 -11.47 -7.81 1.10
CA GLY A 266 -11.47 -8.13 -0.33
C GLY A 266 -10.91 -9.51 -0.71
N GLN A 267 -10.27 -10.22 0.22
CA GLN A 267 -9.67 -11.54 0.05
C GLN A 267 -9.78 -12.26 1.40
N PRO A 268 -10.36 -13.47 1.50
CA PRO A 268 -10.41 -14.17 2.78
C PRO A 268 -8.95 -14.41 3.25
N PRO A 269 -8.49 -13.79 4.35
CA PRO A 269 -7.16 -14.04 4.88
C PRO A 269 -7.20 -15.40 5.57
N ARG A 270 -7.27 -16.48 4.79
CA ARG A 270 -7.42 -17.85 5.32
C ARG A 270 -6.34 -18.22 6.34
N GLY A 271 -5.22 -17.49 6.41
CA GLY A 271 -4.21 -17.60 7.48
C GLY A 271 -4.54 -16.83 8.77
N TYR A 272 -4.87 -15.54 8.70
CA TYR A 272 -5.16 -14.71 9.89
C TYR A 272 -6.52 -15.04 10.51
N GLU A 273 -7.54 -15.24 9.66
CA GLU A 273 -8.85 -15.74 10.10
C GLU A 273 -8.69 -17.07 10.81
N ARG A 274 -7.83 -17.98 10.35
CA ARG A 274 -7.63 -19.26 11.05
C ARG A 274 -6.99 -19.06 12.43
N SER A 275 -6.06 -18.13 12.61
CA SER A 275 -5.48 -17.83 13.94
C SER A 275 -6.44 -17.09 14.88
N ALA A 276 -7.27 -16.17 14.35
CA ALA A 276 -8.30 -15.46 15.12
C ALA A 276 -9.52 -16.35 15.43
N LEU A 277 -10.02 -17.11 14.44
CA LEU A 277 -11.16 -18.03 14.56
C LEU A 277 -10.82 -19.31 15.32
N SER A 278 -9.57 -19.82 15.26
CA SER A 278 -9.17 -20.98 16.08
C SER A 278 -9.03 -20.66 17.57
N ARG A 279 -8.92 -19.37 17.94
CA ARG A 279 -8.77 -18.92 19.33
C ARG A 279 -9.97 -18.12 19.85
N GLY A 280 -10.95 -17.81 19.01
CA GLY A 280 -12.25 -17.24 19.42
C GLY A 280 -12.23 -15.78 19.89
N GLU A 281 -11.15 -15.03 19.63
CA GLU A 281 -11.01 -13.66 20.14
C GLU A 281 -10.63 -12.68 19.02
N LEU A 282 -11.62 -11.93 18.55
CA LEU A 282 -11.40 -10.59 18.00
C LEU A 282 -11.48 -9.60 19.18
N PRO A 283 -10.55 -8.64 19.32
CA PRO A 283 -10.68 -7.56 20.30
C PRO A 283 -12.06 -6.91 20.24
N SER A 284 -12.71 -6.70 21.38
CA SER A 284 -14.09 -6.20 21.48
C SER A 284 -14.30 -4.89 20.71
N GLU A 285 -13.29 -4.03 20.71
CA GLU A 285 -13.32 -2.74 20.00
C GLU A 285 -13.42 -2.90 18.48
N ILE A 286 -12.85 -3.98 17.92
CA ILE A 286 -12.94 -4.29 16.47
C ILE A 286 -14.35 -4.79 16.13
N SER A 287 -14.92 -5.63 16.98
CA SER A 287 -16.29 -6.14 16.79
C SER A 287 -17.33 -5.02 16.88
N GLU A 288 -17.15 -4.08 17.81
CA GLU A 288 -18.04 -2.93 17.99
C GLU A 288 -17.97 -1.96 16.81
N MET A 289 -16.77 -1.71 16.28
CA MET A 289 -16.57 -0.85 15.10
C MET A 289 -17.16 -1.49 13.82
N PHE A 290 -17.00 -2.80 13.62
CA PHE A 290 -17.69 -3.52 12.55
C PHE A 290 -19.21 -3.43 12.67
N ALA A 291 -19.73 -3.56 13.90
CA ALA A 291 -21.16 -3.54 14.15
C ALA A 291 -21.79 -2.17 13.89
N SER A 292 -21.14 -1.07 14.27
CA SER A 292 -21.67 0.29 14.08
C SER A 292 -21.69 0.72 12.61
N VAL A 293 -20.61 0.47 11.86
CA VAL A 293 -20.57 0.76 10.42
C VAL A 293 -21.58 -0.10 9.66
N ALA A 294 -21.73 -1.37 10.07
CA ALA A 294 -22.71 -2.26 9.47
C ALA A 294 -24.17 -1.87 9.80
N SER A 295 -24.46 -1.33 11.00
CA SER A 295 -25.82 -0.95 11.38
C SER A 295 -26.33 0.26 10.60
N ASP A 296 -25.51 1.30 10.44
CA ASP A 296 -25.90 2.52 9.74
C ASP A 296 -26.10 2.27 8.24
N LYS A 297 -25.22 1.47 7.63
CA LYS A 297 -25.36 1.07 6.23
C LYS A 297 -26.63 0.25 5.99
N ARG A 298 -26.95 -0.70 6.88
CA ARG A 298 -28.18 -1.52 6.80
C ARG A 298 -29.45 -0.69 6.85
N LEU A 299 -29.48 0.35 7.69
CA LEU A 299 -30.64 1.26 7.77
C LEU A 299 -30.84 2.02 6.45
N ARG A 300 -29.76 2.53 5.86
CA ARG A 300 -29.81 3.25 4.58
C ARG A 300 -30.17 2.32 3.41
N ASP A 301 -29.63 1.10 3.40
CA ASP A 301 -29.98 0.06 2.43
C ASP A 301 -31.47 -0.28 2.48
N ALA A 302 -32.04 -0.41 3.68
CA ALA A 302 -33.47 -0.67 3.86
C ALA A 302 -34.34 0.48 3.32
N THR A 303 -33.94 1.74 3.54
CA THR A 303 -34.63 2.92 2.98
C THR A 303 -34.61 2.91 1.46
N VAL A 304 -33.46 2.62 0.83
CA VAL A 304 -33.34 2.53 -0.63
C VAL A 304 -34.19 1.40 -1.19
N ALA A 305 -34.24 0.25 -0.51
CA ALA A 305 -35.04 -0.91 -0.93
C ALA A 305 -36.56 -0.63 -0.95
N MET A 306 -37.04 0.38 -0.23
CA MET A 306 -38.44 0.83 -0.27
C MET A 306 -38.78 1.70 -1.50
N GLY A 307 -37.77 2.06 -2.31
CA GLY A 307 -37.90 2.93 -3.48
C GLY A 307 -37.83 4.41 -3.14
N LEU A 308 -37.06 5.17 -3.92
CA LEU A 308 -36.93 6.62 -3.75
C LEU A 308 -38.04 7.36 -4.52
N SER A 309 -38.74 8.26 -3.83
CA SER A 309 -39.75 9.15 -4.44
C SER A 309 -39.10 10.39 -5.05
N LEU A 310 -39.62 10.86 -6.19
CA LEU A 310 -39.15 12.07 -6.88
C LEU A 310 -39.31 13.36 -6.05
N ASN A 311 -40.20 13.34 -5.04
CA ASN A 311 -40.43 14.50 -4.18
C ASN A 311 -39.36 14.66 -3.09
N LEU A 312 -38.49 13.68 -2.88
CA LEU A 312 -37.43 13.75 -1.89
C LEU A 312 -36.39 14.80 -2.28
N VAL A 313 -35.87 15.53 -1.29
CA VAL A 313 -34.82 16.54 -1.42
C VAL A 313 -33.52 15.94 -0.91
N PRO A 314 -32.57 15.57 -1.80
CA PRO A 314 -31.26 15.10 -1.41
C PRO A 314 -30.40 16.24 -0.89
N ARG A 315 -29.59 15.94 0.14
CA ARG A 315 -28.61 16.87 0.69
C ARG A 315 -27.25 16.19 0.87
N LEU A 316 -26.20 16.83 0.36
CA LEU A 316 -24.83 16.38 0.60
C LEU A 316 -24.47 16.53 2.07
N ALA A 317 -23.72 15.55 2.58
CA ALA A 317 -23.13 15.63 3.91
C ALA A 317 -22.24 16.88 4.01
N GLY A 318 -22.18 17.52 5.19
CA GLY A 318 -21.40 18.75 5.38
C GLY A 318 -19.89 18.60 5.09
N GLU A 319 -19.38 17.36 5.18
CA GLU A 319 -17.98 17.02 4.88
C GLU A 319 -17.77 16.59 3.42
N ALA A 320 -18.85 16.37 2.66
CA ALA A 320 -18.74 15.93 1.29
C ALA A 320 -18.27 17.06 0.38
N LYS A 321 -17.21 16.82 -0.38
CA LYS A 321 -16.62 17.83 -1.28
C LYS A 321 -16.44 17.26 -2.68
N LEU A 322 -16.96 17.98 -3.66
CA LEU A 322 -16.73 17.70 -5.07
C LEU A 322 -15.60 18.59 -5.57
N GLU A 323 -14.49 17.97 -5.97
CA GLU A 323 -13.29 18.68 -6.43
C GLU A 323 -12.81 18.11 -7.77
N ARG A 324 -12.24 18.96 -8.61
CA ARG A 324 -11.53 18.51 -9.82
C ARG A 324 -10.08 18.25 -9.45
N ARG A 325 -9.67 16.98 -9.45
CA ARG A 325 -8.29 16.58 -9.16
C ARG A 325 -7.85 15.42 -10.04
N PRO A 326 -6.54 15.17 -10.21
CA PRO A 326 -6.08 14.01 -10.94
C PRO A 326 -6.44 12.73 -10.21
N ILE A 327 -6.68 11.69 -10.99
CA ILE A 327 -6.85 10.32 -10.53
C ILE A 327 -5.90 9.42 -11.31
N PHE A 328 -5.56 8.27 -10.74
CA PHE A 328 -4.92 7.19 -11.48
C PHE A 328 -5.98 6.16 -11.85
N ALA A 329 -6.31 6.06 -13.14
CA ALA A 329 -7.34 5.15 -13.63
C ALA A 329 -6.93 4.61 -15.00
N GLU A 330 -7.24 3.33 -15.25
CA GLU A 330 -6.94 2.67 -16.53
C GLU A 330 -5.46 2.75 -16.97
N GLY A 331 -4.55 2.89 -16.00
CA GLY A 331 -3.12 3.00 -16.28
C GLY A 331 -2.63 4.42 -16.60
N GLU A 332 -3.49 5.43 -16.49
CA GLU A 332 -3.15 6.83 -16.81
C GLU A 332 -3.52 7.80 -15.69
N PHE A 333 -2.81 8.93 -15.63
CA PHE A 333 -3.22 10.06 -14.82
C PHE A 333 -4.09 11.00 -15.64
N GLN A 334 -5.31 11.25 -15.15
CA GLN A 334 -6.26 12.13 -15.82
C GLN A 334 -7.05 12.97 -14.83
N TRP A 335 -7.54 14.12 -15.29
CA TRP A 335 -8.44 14.95 -14.51
C TRP A 335 -9.81 14.29 -14.35
N SER A 336 -10.30 14.20 -13.12
CA SER A 336 -11.66 13.74 -12.84
C SER A 336 -12.33 14.65 -11.82
N ALA A 337 -13.66 14.66 -11.87
CA ALA A 337 -14.45 15.07 -10.72
C ALA A 337 -14.34 13.97 -9.65
N VAL A 338 -14.00 14.34 -8.43
CA VAL A 338 -13.85 13.42 -7.31
C VAL A 338 -14.68 13.92 -6.14
N LEU A 339 -15.50 13.03 -5.59
CA LEU A 339 -16.31 13.28 -4.41
C LEU A 339 -15.68 12.62 -3.20
N SER A 340 -15.19 13.43 -2.25
CA SER A 340 -14.82 12.97 -0.91
C SER A 340 -16.01 13.06 0.04
N SER A 341 -16.01 12.20 1.06
CA SER A 341 -17.03 12.11 2.11
C SER A 341 -16.38 11.65 3.43
N ALA A 342 -17.12 11.68 4.54
CA ALA A 342 -16.63 11.18 5.83
C ALA A 342 -16.21 9.69 5.78
N THR A 343 -16.93 8.88 4.99
CA THR A 343 -16.67 7.44 4.81
C THR A 343 -15.54 7.18 3.80
N ARG A 344 -15.30 8.12 2.88
CA ARG A 344 -14.26 8.07 1.85
C ARG A 344 -13.51 9.40 1.78
N PRO A 345 -12.67 9.72 2.77
CA PRO A 345 -11.90 10.95 2.78
C PRO A 345 -10.94 11.05 1.59
N GLU A 346 -10.47 9.91 1.07
CA GLU A 346 -9.66 9.84 -0.14
C GLU A 346 -10.43 10.25 -1.40
N GLY A 347 -11.77 10.16 -1.40
CA GLY A 347 -12.65 10.52 -2.50
C GLY A 347 -12.76 9.49 -3.63
N THR A 348 -13.93 9.45 -4.25
CA THR A 348 -14.30 8.54 -5.34
C THR A 348 -14.41 9.30 -6.66
N PRO A 349 -13.73 8.86 -7.74
CA PRO A 349 -13.94 9.40 -9.07
C PRO A 349 -15.39 9.26 -9.51
N LEU A 350 -15.98 10.32 -10.06
CA LEU A 350 -17.34 10.33 -10.57
C LEU A 350 -17.35 10.32 -12.10
N SER A 351 -18.34 9.64 -12.67
CA SER A 351 -18.69 9.87 -14.08
C SER A 351 -19.20 11.29 -14.27
N ASN A 352 -19.13 11.81 -15.49
CA ASN A 352 -19.63 13.16 -15.82
C ASN A 352 -21.10 13.34 -15.42
N PHE A 353 -21.93 12.30 -15.60
CA PHE A 353 -23.33 12.30 -15.20
C PHE A 353 -23.48 12.47 -13.68
N VAL A 354 -22.77 11.66 -12.89
CA VAL A 354 -22.87 11.71 -11.43
C VAL A 354 -22.27 13.01 -10.89
N ALA A 355 -21.19 13.52 -11.48
CA ALA A 355 -20.61 14.81 -11.09
C ALA A 355 -21.58 15.99 -11.35
N ALA A 356 -22.26 15.98 -12.50
CA ALA A 356 -23.29 16.97 -12.80
C ALA A 356 -24.49 16.86 -11.83
N LEU A 357 -24.86 15.63 -11.44
CA LEU A 357 -25.91 15.37 -10.47
C LEU A 357 -25.56 15.94 -9.11
N VAL A 358 -24.37 15.61 -8.59
CA VAL A 358 -23.88 16.10 -7.29
C VAL A 358 -23.82 17.64 -7.27
N ASN A 359 -23.44 18.30 -8.37
CA ASN A 359 -23.45 19.76 -8.48
C ASN A 359 -24.86 20.38 -8.35
N LEU A 360 -25.92 19.63 -8.63
CA LEU A 360 -27.31 20.09 -8.49
C LEU A 360 -27.93 19.77 -7.12
N VAL A 361 -27.29 18.91 -6.32
CA VAL A 361 -27.72 18.54 -4.96
C VAL A 361 -27.37 19.67 -3.99
N ASP A 362 -28.29 20.62 -3.86
CA ASP A 362 -28.15 21.83 -3.02
C ASP A 362 -28.95 21.79 -1.71
N GLY A 363 -29.61 20.66 -1.41
CA GLY A 363 -30.50 20.51 -0.26
C GLY A 363 -31.81 21.31 -0.37
N LYS A 364 -32.14 21.82 -1.56
CA LYS A 364 -33.38 22.58 -1.82
C LYS A 364 -34.22 21.97 -2.93
N ARG A 365 -33.59 21.51 -4.01
CA ARG A 365 -34.30 20.88 -5.13
C ARG A 365 -34.65 19.43 -4.82
N ASN A 366 -35.86 19.02 -5.18
CA ASN A 366 -36.21 17.59 -5.13
C ASN A 366 -35.66 16.83 -6.35
N ILE A 367 -35.67 15.50 -6.28
CA ILE A 367 -35.14 14.62 -7.34
C ILE A 367 -35.83 14.91 -8.68
N GLY A 368 -37.15 15.14 -8.69
CA GLY A 368 -37.89 15.49 -9.90
C GLY A 368 -37.40 16.78 -10.57
N GLN A 369 -37.18 17.84 -9.79
CA GLN A 369 -36.65 19.12 -10.27
C GLN A 369 -35.20 19.00 -10.79
N ILE A 370 -34.42 18.08 -10.22
CA ILE A 370 -33.06 17.78 -10.70
C ILE A 370 -33.15 17.00 -12.02
N LEU A 371 -34.06 16.04 -12.14
CA LEU A 371 -34.30 15.29 -13.37
C LEU A 371 -34.74 16.21 -14.52
N ASP A 372 -35.71 17.10 -14.28
CA ASP A 372 -36.17 18.08 -15.27
C ASP A 372 -35.03 18.95 -15.82
N ARG A 373 -34.04 19.25 -14.97
CA ARG A 373 -32.83 19.98 -15.36
C ARG A 373 -31.91 19.16 -16.26
N PHE A 374 -31.81 17.86 -16.02
CA PHE A 374 -30.99 16.94 -16.81
C PHE A 374 -31.58 16.64 -18.18
N THR A 375 -32.90 16.55 -18.26
CA THR A 375 -33.62 16.19 -19.48
C THR A 375 -34.10 17.42 -20.26
N GLN A 376 -33.71 18.63 -19.83
CA GLN A 376 -34.10 19.86 -20.50
C GLN A 376 -33.64 19.87 -21.96
N GLY A 377 -34.61 19.83 -22.90
CA GLY A 377 -34.34 19.81 -24.34
C GLY A 377 -34.13 18.42 -24.95
N VAL A 378 -34.32 17.34 -24.17
CA VAL A 378 -34.38 15.97 -24.67
C VAL A 378 -35.83 15.64 -24.99
N GLU A 379 -36.13 15.28 -26.24
CA GLU A 379 -37.48 14.91 -26.69
C GLU A 379 -37.74 13.39 -26.68
N ASP A 380 -36.67 12.59 -26.61
CA ASP A 380 -36.73 11.14 -26.63
C ASP A 380 -37.15 10.57 -25.25
N SER A 381 -38.32 9.93 -25.21
CA SER A 381 -38.88 9.36 -23.97
C SER A 381 -38.03 8.25 -23.37
N GLU A 382 -37.33 7.45 -24.20
CA GLU A 382 -36.49 6.35 -23.73
C GLU A 382 -35.24 6.88 -23.02
N GLN A 383 -34.65 7.96 -23.54
CA GLN A 383 -33.50 8.63 -22.91
C GLN A 383 -33.87 9.29 -21.58
N ILE A 384 -35.08 9.86 -21.49
CA ILE A 384 -35.61 10.44 -20.25
C ILE A 384 -35.78 9.36 -19.18
N GLU A 385 -36.34 8.21 -19.55
CA GLU A 385 -36.53 7.07 -18.64
C GLU A 385 -35.18 6.51 -18.17
N GLN A 386 -34.21 6.36 -19.07
CA GLN A 386 -32.87 5.91 -18.72
C GLN A 386 -32.13 6.89 -17.78
N ALA A 387 -32.29 8.20 -18.01
CA ALA A 387 -31.73 9.24 -17.15
C ALA A 387 -32.37 9.19 -15.75
N HIS A 388 -33.68 8.94 -15.68
CA HIS A 388 -34.39 8.75 -14.43
C HIS A 388 -33.86 7.55 -13.64
N GLU A 389 -33.76 6.37 -14.26
CA GLU A 389 -33.22 5.16 -13.60
C GLU A 389 -31.78 5.38 -13.12
N SER A 390 -30.93 5.98 -13.97
CA SER A 390 -29.54 6.28 -13.63
C SER A 390 -29.44 7.25 -12.46
N MET A 391 -30.32 8.25 -12.39
CA MET A 391 -30.33 9.24 -11.31
C MET A 391 -30.76 8.62 -9.98
N ILE A 392 -31.83 7.82 -9.98
CA ILE A 392 -32.29 7.11 -8.79
C ILE A 392 -31.17 6.20 -8.28
N ASN A 393 -30.56 5.40 -9.15
CA ASN A 393 -29.44 4.53 -8.79
C ASN A 393 -28.26 5.31 -8.21
N ALA A 394 -27.87 6.44 -8.83
CA ALA A 394 -26.78 7.27 -8.34
C ALA A 394 -27.07 7.86 -6.96
N ILE A 395 -28.27 8.41 -6.74
CA ILE A 395 -28.68 8.97 -5.44
C ILE A 395 -28.73 7.89 -4.37
N SER A 396 -29.26 6.71 -4.70
CA SER A 396 -29.27 5.55 -3.81
C SER A 396 -27.86 5.15 -3.37
N ILE A 397 -26.92 5.02 -4.31
CA ILE A 397 -25.52 4.69 -4.01
C ILE A 397 -24.89 5.76 -3.13
N LEU A 398 -25.06 7.04 -3.48
CA LEU A 398 -24.49 8.17 -2.73
C LEU A 398 -25.09 8.29 -1.32
N TYR A 399 -26.37 7.96 -1.16
CA TYR A 399 -27.03 7.92 0.14
C TYR A 399 -26.51 6.78 0.99
N VAL A 400 -26.44 5.56 0.45
CA VAL A 400 -25.89 4.40 1.17
C VAL A 400 -24.43 4.60 1.56
N ASP A 401 -23.62 5.21 0.68
CA ASP A 401 -22.21 5.49 0.93
C ASP A 401 -22.00 6.61 1.95
N GLY A 402 -23.03 7.41 2.25
CA GLY A 402 -22.95 8.51 3.22
C GLY A 402 -22.58 9.87 2.63
N ALA A 403 -22.34 9.95 1.32
CA ALA A 403 -22.09 11.23 0.64
C ALA A 403 -23.33 12.13 0.60
N ILE A 404 -24.53 11.53 0.51
CA ILE A 404 -25.81 12.17 0.81
C ILE A 404 -26.20 11.74 2.23
N ASP A 405 -26.41 12.70 3.14
CA ASP A 405 -26.73 12.39 4.54
C ASP A 405 -28.23 12.32 4.81
N SER A 406 -29.04 12.94 3.96
CA SER A 406 -30.47 13.07 4.16
C SER A 406 -31.25 13.14 2.83
N LEU A 407 -32.44 12.55 2.87
CA LEU A 407 -33.48 12.59 1.84
C LEU A 407 -34.76 13.07 2.52
N MET A 408 -35.05 14.37 2.43
CA MET A 408 -36.21 14.97 3.12
C MET A 408 -37.45 14.98 2.20
N GLY A 409 -38.61 14.58 2.71
CA GLY A 409 -39.87 14.56 1.96
C GLY A 409 -40.68 15.83 2.06
#